data_AF-A0A519WMS5-F1
#
_entry.id   AF-A0A519WMS5-F1
#
_cell.length_a   1.000
_cell.length_b   1.000
_cell.length_c   1.000
_cell.angle_alpha   90.00
_cell.angle_beta   90.00
_cell.angle_gamma   90.00
#
_symmetry.space_group_name_H-M   'P 1'
#
loop_
_entity.id
_entity.type
_entity.pdbx_description
1 polymer ?
#
loop_
_entity_poly.entity_id
_entity_poly.type
_entity_poly.pdbx_seq_one_letter_code
_entity_poly.pdbx_strand_id
1 'polypeptide(L)'
;MNMNYVNEQYVILPYVLPIAKILKYVDLVVYVAIRSFNGHKGCFPAYETIAERIGMSRDFVMDAVKRLEAVQILGCERSKKLKKPNRYKFPRYPRFERIPYRFFSLKNRLTIHEMAIMLCLRHVLLGGEQNISISGIADILGLGYSPLYKMIKSLINKGYVDCKHGTLGKKYRFTKRFEWLYDYRARKKCSVKINDRSPIMVG
;
A
#
# COMPACT_ATOMS: atom_id res chain seq x y z
N MET A 1 -2.74 -10.52 -20.76
CA MET A 1 -1.33 -10.85 -20.41
C MET A 1 -1.31 -11.49 -19.02
N ASN A 2 -0.97 -12.77 -18.91
CA ASN A 2 -0.70 -13.40 -17.62
C ASN A 2 0.71 -12.99 -17.17
N MET A 3 0.81 -12.03 -16.24
CA MET A 3 2.07 -11.74 -15.56
C MET A 3 2.35 -12.87 -14.56
N ASN A 4 3.38 -13.68 -14.81
CA ASN A 4 3.93 -14.60 -13.82
C ASN A 4 4.64 -13.77 -12.74
N TYR A 5 4.02 -13.66 -11.57
CA TYR A 5 4.60 -12.95 -10.42
C TYR A 5 5.63 -13.85 -9.74
N VAL A 6 6.85 -13.33 -9.56
CA VAL A 6 7.86 -14.01 -8.75
C VAL A 6 7.44 -13.85 -7.29
N ASN A 7 7.33 -14.97 -6.56
CA ASN A 7 7.14 -14.96 -5.10
C ASN A 7 8.18 -14.02 -4.49
N GLU A 8 7.74 -13.08 -3.64
CA GLU A 8 8.52 -11.96 -3.01
C GLU A 8 8.43 -10.57 -3.67
N GLN A 9 7.81 -10.41 -4.84
CA GLN A 9 7.58 -9.05 -5.36
C GLN A 9 6.64 -8.24 -4.43
N TYR A 10 7.06 -7.04 -4.06
CA TYR A 10 6.28 -6.08 -3.27
C TYR A 10 6.35 -4.66 -3.82
N VAL A 11 5.30 -3.89 -3.55
CA VAL A 11 5.22 -2.47 -3.82
C VAL A 11 5.52 -1.71 -2.54
N ILE A 12 6.36 -0.68 -2.64
CA ILE A 12 6.67 0.22 -1.52
C ILE A 12 5.53 1.21 -1.35
N LEU A 13 4.97 1.31 -0.14
CA LEU A 13 4.01 2.33 0.25
C LEU A 13 4.63 3.20 1.36
N PRO A 14 4.91 4.50 1.13
CA PRO A 14 5.46 5.35 2.17
C PRO A 14 4.54 5.43 3.39
N TYR A 15 5.13 5.61 4.57
CA TYR A 15 4.34 5.90 5.76
C TYR A 15 3.81 7.33 5.70
N VAL A 16 2.51 7.50 5.49
CA VAL A 16 1.85 8.80 5.37
C VAL A 16 0.67 8.80 6.34
N LEU A 17 0.80 9.46 7.50
CA LEU A 17 -0.28 9.69 8.46
C LEU A 17 -0.18 11.14 8.98
N PRO A 18 -1.31 11.81 9.29
CA PRO A 18 -2.69 11.38 9.04
C PRO A 18 -3.08 11.50 7.56
N ILE A 19 -3.77 10.49 7.01
CA ILE A 19 -4.07 10.43 5.57
C ILE A 19 -5.12 11.45 5.17
N ALA A 20 -6.27 11.48 5.83
CA ALA A 20 -7.43 12.25 5.37
C ALA A 20 -7.25 13.78 5.43
N LYS A 21 -6.26 14.28 6.19
CA LYS A 21 -5.94 15.71 6.22
C LYS A 21 -5.24 16.18 4.94
N ILE A 22 -4.60 15.25 4.21
CA ILE A 22 -3.66 15.55 3.13
C ILE A 22 -4.10 14.89 1.82
N LEU A 23 -4.70 13.70 1.89
CA LEU A 23 -5.12 12.87 0.75
C LEU A 23 -6.45 12.20 1.01
N LYS A 24 -7.16 11.83 -0.06
CA LYS A 24 -8.25 10.86 0.09
C LYS A 24 -7.62 9.49 0.33
N TYR A 25 -8.13 8.71 1.27
CA TYR A 25 -7.58 7.39 1.58
C TYR A 25 -7.53 6.44 0.37
N VAL A 26 -8.46 6.59 -0.58
CA VAL A 26 -8.47 5.84 -1.86
C VAL A 26 -7.30 6.20 -2.78
N ASP A 27 -6.68 7.37 -2.63
CA ASP A 27 -5.51 7.78 -3.41
C ASP A 27 -4.30 6.88 -3.13
N LEU A 28 -4.26 6.23 -1.95
CA LEU A 28 -3.22 5.23 -1.63
C LEU A 28 -3.27 4.01 -2.57
N VAL A 29 -4.46 3.59 -3.00
CA VAL A 29 -4.59 2.47 -3.94
C VAL A 29 -4.05 2.87 -5.31
N VAL A 30 -4.31 4.10 -5.75
CA VAL A 30 -3.76 4.66 -6.99
C VAL A 30 -2.23 4.76 -6.89
N TYR A 31 -1.70 5.29 -5.78
CA TYR A 31 -0.26 5.36 -5.55
C TYR A 31 0.40 3.98 -5.67
N VAL A 32 -0.13 2.99 -4.95
CA VAL A 32 0.38 1.61 -4.96
C VAL A 32 0.29 1.02 -6.37
N ALA A 33 -0.80 1.28 -7.10
CA ALA A 33 -0.95 0.85 -8.49
C ALA A 33 0.11 1.45 -9.42
N ILE A 34 0.35 2.77 -9.37
CA ILE A 34 1.38 3.42 -10.17
C ILE A 34 2.75 2.84 -9.80
N ARG A 35 3.05 2.77 -8.50
CA ARG A 35 4.34 2.28 -7.98
C ARG A 35 4.62 0.83 -8.38
N SER A 36 3.60 0.00 -8.58
CA SER A 36 3.75 -1.38 -9.04
C SER A 36 4.35 -1.52 -10.44
N PHE A 37 4.35 -0.46 -11.25
CA PHE A 37 4.99 -0.41 -12.56
C PHE A 37 6.41 0.15 -12.53
N ASN A 38 6.94 0.48 -11.34
CA ASN A 38 8.28 1.04 -11.22
C ASN A 38 9.35 -0.06 -11.37
N GLY A 39 10.05 -0.08 -12.50
CA GLY A 39 11.15 -1.00 -12.78
C GLY A 39 12.44 -0.30 -13.21
N HIS A 40 13.41 -1.05 -13.74
CA HIS A 40 14.72 -0.51 -14.17
C HIS A 40 14.62 0.59 -15.24
N LYS A 41 13.63 0.51 -16.13
CA LYS A 41 13.40 1.50 -17.19
C LYS A 41 12.61 2.73 -16.71
N GLY A 42 12.31 2.83 -15.42
CA GLY A 42 11.46 3.86 -14.82
C GLY A 42 10.00 3.42 -14.68
N CYS A 43 9.11 4.40 -14.48
CA CYS A 43 7.68 4.20 -14.28
C CYS A 43 6.90 5.11 -15.22
N PHE A 44 6.25 4.52 -16.23
CA PHE A 44 5.51 5.27 -17.26
C PHE A 44 4.16 4.62 -17.66
N PRO A 45 3.35 4.08 -16.73
CA PRO A 45 2.03 3.56 -17.09
C PRO A 45 1.09 4.68 -17.56
N ALA A 46 0.29 4.41 -18.58
CA ALA A 46 -0.81 5.29 -18.97
C ALA A 46 -1.90 5.30 -17.89
N TYR A 47 -2.74 6.35 -17.84
CA TYR A 47 -3.82 6.43 -16.86
C TYR A 47 -4.82 5.29 -17.01
N GLU A 48 -5.09 4.87 -18.24
CA GLU A 48 -5.94 3.74 -18.60
C GLU A 48 -5.38 2.43 -18.03
N THR A 49 -4.06 2.22 -18.11
CA THR A 49 -3.39 1.05 -17.54
C THR A 49 -3.48 1.02 -16.01
N ILE A 50 -3.34 2.18 -15.36
CA ILE A 50 -3.50 2.30 -13.90
C ILE A 50 -4.95 2.02 -13.52
N ALA A 51 -5.90 2.64 -14.22
CA ALA A 51 -7.34 2.51 -14.04
C ALA A 51 -7.79 1.05 -14.15
N GLU A 52 -7.36 0.34 -15.20
CA GLU A 52 -7.63 -1.08 -15.41
C GLU A 52 -7.08 -1.93 -14.24
N ARG A 53 -5.88 -1.62 -13.76
CA ARG A 53 -5.23 -2.37 -12.67
C ARG A 53 -6.04 -2.33 -11.37
N ILE A 54 -6.72 -1.22 -11.09
CA ILE A 54 -7.49 -1.03 -9.84
C ILE A 54 -9.00 -1.09 -10.04
N GLY A 55 -9.50 -1.22 -11.27
CA GLY A 55 -10.92 -1.24 -11.60
C GLY A 55 -11.61 0.11 -11.40
N MET A 56 -10.94 1.20 -11.73
CA MET A 56 -11.48 2.57 -11.61
C MET A 56 -11.52 3.27 -12.97
N SER A 57 -12.18 4.43 -13.06
CA SER A 57 -12.14 5.25 -14.27
C SER A 57 -10.81 5.97 -14.44
N ARG A 58 -10.50 6.35 -15.68
CA ARG A 58 -9.35 7.18 -16.02
C ARG A 58 -9.37 8.53 -15.29
N ASP A 59 -10.53 9.18 -15.22
CA ASP A 59 -10.66 10.50 -14.59
C ASP A 59 -10.40 10.43 -13.08
N PHE A 60 -10.85 9.35 -12.44
CA PHE A 60 -10.53 9.08 -11.04
C PHE A 60 -9.00 9.01 -10.81
N VAL A 61 -8.28 8.30 -11.69
CA VAL A 61 -6.81 8.21 -11.63
C VAL A 61 -6.17 9.58 -11.84
N MET A 62 -6.63 10.36 -12.83
CA MET A 62 -6.12 11.71 -13.08
C MET A 62 -6.22 12.60 -11.85
N ASP A 63 -7.37 12.60 -11.19
CA ASP A 63 -7.60 13.43 -10.01
C ASP A 63 -6.82 12.94 -8.79
N ALA A 64 -6.67 11.63 -8.62
CA ALA A 64 -5.80 11.07 -7.60
C ALA A 64 -4.33 11.46 -7.83
N VAL A 65 -3.83 11.39 -9.07
CA VAL A 65 -2.45 11.80 -9.41
C VAL A 65 -2.20 13.27 -9.08
N LYS A 66 -3.15 14.17 -9.39
CA LYS A 66 -3.05 15.59 -9.01
C LYS A 66 -2.90 15.76 -7.50
N ARG A 67 -3.72 15.06 -6.70
CA ARG A 67 -3.64 15.11 -5.23
C ARG A 67 -2.34 14.53 -4.68
N LEU A 68 -1.91 13.37 -5.20
CA LEU A 68 -0.66 12.71 -4.83
C LEU A 68 0.58 13.58 -5.11
N GLU A 69 0.53 14.35 -6.19
CA GLU A 69 1.59 15.30 -6.52
C GLU A 69 1.56 16.57 -5.69
N ALA A 70 0.37 17.12 -5.42
CA ALA A 70 0.23 18.32 -4.60
C ALA A 70 0.87 18.14 -3.21
N VAL A 71 0.87 16.91 -2.69
CA VAL A 71 1.44 16.54 -1.39
C VAL A 71 2.84 15.95 -1.52
N GLN A 72 3.43 16.05 -2.71
CA GLN A 72 4.78 15.64 -3.06
C GLN A 72 5.09 14.15 -2.84
N ILE A 73 4.07 13.28 -2.71
CA ILE A 73 4.35 11.84 -2.55
C ILE A 73 4.65 11.13 -3.87
N LEU A 74 4.26 11.77 -4.98
CA LEU A 74 4.43 11.34 -6.36
C LEU A 74 4.85 12.53 -7.22
N GLY A 75 5.97 12.44 -7.94
CA GLY A 75 6.29 13.40 -8.99
C GLY A 75 5.73 12.93 -10.33
N CYS A 76 5.08 13.80 -11.11
CA CYS A 76 4.55 13.46 -12.42
C CYS A 76 5.10 14.39 -13.51
N GLU A 77 5.98 13.86 -14.36
CA GLU A 77 6.48 14.57 -15.54
C GLU A 77 5.53 14.29 -16.71
N ARG A 78 4.72 15.30 -17.08
CA ARG A 78 3.76 15.16 -18.19
C ARG A 78 4.48 15.13 -19.53
N SER A 79 4.08 14.22 -20.40
CA SER A 79 4.60 14.21 -21.77
C SER A 79 4.05 15.40 -22.57
N LYS A 80 4.92 16.13 -23.25
CA LYS A 80 4.54 17.16 -24.25
C LYS A 80 4.11 16.55 -25.59
N LYS A 81 4.42 15.27 -25.83
CA LYS A 81 4.10 14.56 -27.08
C LYS A 81 2.77 13.83 -26.93
N LEU A 82 1.91 13.95 -27.96
CA LEU A 82 0.66 13.19 -28.06
C LEU A 82 0.93 11.69 -27.94
N LYS A 83 0.01 10.97 -27.28
CA LYS A 83 0.03 9.51 -27.11
C LYS A 83 1.26 8.94 -26.37
N LYS A 84 2.08 9.78 -25.75
CA LYS A 84 3.16 9.32 -24.86
C LYS A 84 2.72 9.38 -23.41
N PRO A 85 2.93 8.32 -22.61
CA PRO A 85 2.51 8.30 -21.22
C PRO A 85 3.37 9.25 -20.37
N ASN A 86 2.79 9.66 -19.24
CA ASN A 86 3.51 10.45 -18.24
C ASN A 86 4.58 9.60 -17.55
N ARG A 87 5.64 10.25 -17.07
CA ARG A 87 6.70 9.61 -16.29
C ARG A 87 6.51 9.94 -14.82
N TYR A 88 6.47 8.91 -13.98
CA TYR A 88 6.31 9.05 -12.55
C TYR A 88 7.64 8.89 -11.83
N LYS A 89 7.87 9.73 -10.83
CA LYS A 89 9.03 9.71 -9.93
C LYS A 89 8.52 9.60 -8.50
N PHE A 90 9.31 8.96 -7.65
CA PHE A 90 8.92 8.72 -6.27
C PHE A 90 10.04 9.19 -5.36
N PRO A 91 9.76 10.06 -4.38
CA PRO A 91 10.74 10.44 -3.38
C PRO A 91 11.31 9.22 -2.64
N ARG A 92 12.49 9.39 -2.05
CA ARG A 92 13.06 8.40 -1.13
C ARG A 92 12.39 8.56 0.23
N TYR A 93 11.89 7.46 0.78
CA TYR A 93 11.26 7.45 2.09
C TYR A 93 12.06 6.56 3.04
N PRO A 94 12.39 7.04 4.25
CA PRO A 94 13.11 6.23 5.24
C PRO A 94 12.23 5.14 5.86
N ARG A 95 10.91 5.33 5.83
CA ARG A 95 9.91 4.39 6.37
C ARG A 95 8.85 4.09 5.34
N PHE A 96 8.61 2.80 5.11
CA PHE A 96 7.62 2.33 4.16
C PHE A 96 7.09 0.95 4.54
N GLU A 97 5.89 0.66 4.06
CA GLU A 97 5.25 -0.64 4.10
C GLU A 97 5.50 -1.41 2.79
N ARG A 98 5.58 -2.74 2.90
CA ARG A 98 5.68 -3.65 1.75
C ARG A 98 4.29 -4.21 1.43
N ILE A 99 3.74 -3.82 0.29
CA ILE A 99 2.43 -4.27 -0.18
C ILE A 99 2.63 -5.42 -1.17
N PRO A 100 2.08 -6.63 -0.92
CA PRO A 100 2.23 -7.75 -1.84
C PRO A 100 1.66 -7.44 -3.22
N TYR A 101 2.32 -7.86 -4.31
CA TYR A 101 1.80 -7.60 -5.68
C TYR A 101 0.41 -8.21 -5.91
N ARG A 102 0.10 -9.34 -5.28
CA ARG A 102 -1.24 -9.94 -5.31
C ARG A 102 -2.33 -9.05 -4.66
N PHE A 103 -1.98 -7.92 -4.05
CA PHE A 103 -2.96 -6.93 -3.60
C PHE A 103 -3.92 -6.53 -4.73
N PHE A 104 -3.44 -6.40 -5.97
CA PHE A 104 -4.29 -6.02 -7.10
C PHE A 104 -5.28 -7.11 -7.54
N SER A 105 -5.03 -8.38 -7.20
CA SER A 105 -6.01 -9.45 -7.47
C SER A 105 -7.22 -9.37 -6.54
N LEU A 106 -7.15 -8.56 -5.48
CA LEU A 106 -8.30 -8.33 -4.59
C LEU A 106 -9.40 -7.49 -5.23
N LYS A 107 -9.14 -6.78 -6.35
CA LYS A 107 -10.14 -5.93 -7.03
C LYS A 107 -11.41 -6.68 -7.44
N ASN A 108 -11.31 -7.99 -7.64
CA ASN A 108 -12.45 -8.85 -8.00
C ASN A 108 -13.26 -9.32 -6.77
N ARG A 109 -12.81 -9.01 -5.55
CA ARG A 109 -13.39 -9.48 -4.27
C ARG A 109 -13.71 -8.34 -3.31
N LEU A 110 -12.98 -7.23 -3.44
CA LEU A 110 -13.05 -6.07 -2.60
C LEU A 110 -13.32 -4.84 -3.46
N THR A 111 -14.13 -3.93 -2.93
CA THR A 111 -14.30 -2.60 -3.50
C THR A 111 -13.02 -1.79 -3.33
N ILE A 112 -12.86 -0.72 -4.12
CA ILE A 112 -11.73 0.20 -3.99
C ILE A 112 -11.61 0.79 -2.58
N HIS A 113 -12.75 1.05 -1.92
CA HIS A 113 -12.79 1.59 -0.56
C HIS A 113 -12.28 0.57 0.46
N GLU A 114 -12.68 -0.69 0.33
CA GLU A 114 -12.18 -1.77 1.19
C GLU A 114 -10.68 -1.99 1.01
N MET A 115 -10.20 -2.00 -0.24
CA MET A 115 -8.77 -2.07 -0.55
C MET A 115 -8.00 -0.91 0.07
N ALA A 116 -8.54 0.30 -0.02
CA ALA A 116 -7.94 1.49 0.57
C ALA A 116 -7.90 1.42 2.10
N ILE A 117 -8.98 0.95 2.74
CA ILE A 117 -9.01 0.73 4.20
C ILE A 117 -8.03 -0.36 4.62
N MET A 118 -7.81 -1.41 3.82
CA MET A 118 -6.74 -2.37 4.11
C MET A 118 -5.35 -1.72 4.13
N LEU A 119 -5.04 -0.83 3.19
CA LEU A 119 -3.77 -0.09 3.21
C LEU A 119 -3.67 0.84 4.42
N CYS A 120 -4.76 1.52 4.78
CA CYS A 120 -4.81 2.38 5.96
C CYS A 120 -4.61 1.59 7.27
N LEU A 121 -5.35 0.49 7.43
CA LEU A 121 -5.20 -0.40 8.58
C LEU A 121 -3.80 -0.98 8.66
N ARG A 122 -3.11 -1.19 7.54
CA ARG A 122 -1.71 -1.62 7.54
C ARG A 122 -0.80 -0.61 8.24
N HIS A 123 -1.00 0.69 8.03
CA HIS A 123 -0.26 1.74 8.73
C HIS A 123 -0.56 1.79 10.23
N VAL A 124 -1.81 1.51 10.63
CA VAL A 124 -2.23 1.57 12.04
C VAL A 124 -1.79 0.32 12.81
N LEU A 125 -1.91 -0.86 12.19
CA LEU A 125 -1.66 -2.14 12.87
C LEU A 125 -0.16 -2.51 12.89
N LEU A 126 0.67 -1.90 12.05
CA LEU A 126 2.13 -2.09 11.96
C LEU A 126 2.55 -3.59 11.93
N GLY A 127 1.73 -4.41 11.28
CA GLY A 127 2.01 -5.84 11.13
C GLY A 127 1.66 -6.73 12.32
N GLY A 128 0.86 -6.25 13.28
CA GLY A 128 0.31 -7.17 14.27
C GLY A 128 -0.97 -6.71 14.95
N GLU A 129 -1.34 -7.43 16.00
CA GLU A 129 -2.56 -7.21 16.76
C GLU A 129 -2.43 -5.95 17.63
N GLN A 130 -3.44 -5.08 17.58
CA GLN A 130 -3.50 -3.84 18.36
C GLN A 130 -4.82 -3.74 19.12
N ASN A 131 -4.74 -3.30 20.38
CA ASN A 131 -5.89 -2.86 21.18
C ASN A 131 -6.24 -1.43 20.75
N ILE A 132 -7.14 -1.28 19.78
CA ILE A 132 -7.57 0.04 19.31
C ILE A 132 -9.05 0.02 18.96
N SER A 133 -9.80 1.02 19.40
CA SER A 133 -11.19 1.17 19.02
C SER A 133 -11.32 1.63 17.57
N ILE A 134 -12.47 1.39 16.94
CA ILE A 134 -12.73 1.94 15.59
C ILE A 134 -12.73 3.46 15.60
N SER A 135 -13.15 4.11 16.69
CA SER A 135 -13.01 5.56 16.85
C SER A 135 -11.54 6.01 16.81
N GLY A 136 -10.66 5.34 17.56
CA GLY A 136 -9.23 5.66 17.54
C GLY A 136 -8.60 5.44 16.16
N ILE A 137 -9.00 4.39 15.43
CA ILE A 137 -8.57 4.21 14.03
C ILE A 137 -9.09 5.37 13.17
N ALA A 138 -10.35 5.76 13.35
CA ALA A 138 -10.97 6.85 12.60
C ALA A 138 -10.21 8.18 12.83
N ASP A 139 -9.85 8.48 14.07
CA ASP A 139 -9.12 9.68 14.45
C ASP A 139 -7.70 9.70 13.84
N ILE A 140 -6.97 8.57 13.91
CA ILE A 140 -5.64 8.44 13.31
C ILE A 140 -5.69 8.63 11.79
N LEU A 141 -6.70 8.07 11.13
CA LEU A 141 -6.86 8.17 9.68
C LEU A 141 -7.48 9.51 9.24
N GLY A 142 -8.13 10.23 10.15
CA GLY A 142 -8.96 11.41 9.88
C GLY A 142 -10.26 11.08 9.13
N LEU A 143 -10.83 9.90 9.33
CA LEU A 143 -12.06 9.44 8.66
C LEU A 143 -13.26 9.51 9.61
N GLY A 144 -14.47 9.62 9.05
CA GLY A 144 -15.69 9.48 9.83
C GLY A 144 -15.86 8.05 10.38
N TYR A 145 -16.30 7.94 11.64
CA TYR A 145 -16.51 6.65 12.30
C TYR A 145 -17.45 5.72 11.51
N SER A 146 -18.62 6.22 11.07
CA SER A 146 -19.66 5.40 10.45
C SER A 146 -19.20 4.77 9.11
N PRO A 147 -18.63 5.53 8.14
CA PRO A 147 -18.04 4.93 6.94
C PRO A 147 -16.94 3.92 7.24
N LEU A 148 -16.02 4.24 8.17
CA LEU A 148 -14.93 3.34 8.52
C LEU A 148 -15.44 2.04 9.14
N TYR A 149 -16.38 2.14 10.07
CA TYR A 149 -17.03 1.00 10.72
C TYR A 149 -17.64 0.04 9.71
N LYS A 150 -18.39 0.56 8.73
CA LYS A 150 -18.99 -0.25 7.65
C LYS A 150 -17.92 -1.00 6.85
N MET A 151 -16.83 -0.32 6.50
CA MET A 151 -15.73 -0.93 5.74
C MET A 151 -14.97 -1.99 6.55
N ILE A 152 -14.65 -1.72 7.82
CA ILE A 152 -14.00 -2.68 8.70
C ILE A 152 -14.90 -3.90 8.92
N LYS A 153 -16.20 -3.70 9.18
CA LYS A 153 -17.16 -4.79 9.32
C LYS A 153 -17.24 -5.65 8.05
N SER A 154 -17.23 -5.03 6.87
CA SER A 154 -17.18 -5.76 5.61
C SER A 154 -15.91 -6.59 5.45
N LEU A 155 -14.74 -6.03 5.78
CA LEU A 155 -13.46 -6.74 5.76
C LEU A 155 -13.43 -7.92 6.75
N ILE A 156 -14.07 -7.78 7.91
CA ILE A 156 -14.25 -8.86 8.89
C ILE A 156 -15.12 -9.97 8.32
N ASN A 157 -16.29 -9.62 7.77
CA ASN A 157 -17.21 -10.60 7.18
C ASN A 157 -16.57 -11.36 5.99
N LYS A 158 -15.73 -10.68 5.22
CA LYS A 158 -14.95 -11.28 4.12
C LYS A 158 -13.69 -12.02 4.60
N GLY A 159 -13.42 -12.05 5.90
CA GLY A 159 -12.32 -12.78 6.52
C GLY A 159 -10.92 -12.22 6.23
N TYR A 160 -10.79 -10.93 5.92
CA TYR A 160 -9.49 -10.26 5.75
C TYR A 160 -8.97 -9.64 7.04
N VAL A 161 -9.88 -9.31 7.98
CA VAL A 161 -9.57 -8.74 9.30
C VAL A 161 -10.25 -9.59 10.38
N ASP A 162 -9.54 -9.90 11.46
CA ASP A 162 -10.12 -10.48 12.67
C ASP A 162 -10.41 -9.37 13.69
N CYS A 163 -11.48 -9.55 14.46
CA CYS A 163 -11.79 -8.76 15.64
C CYS A 163 -11.99 -9.69 16.84
N LYS A 164 -11.16 -9.58 17.87
CA LYS A 164 -11.29 -10.34 19.13
C LYS A 164 -11.69 -9.42 20.27
N HIS A 165 -12.51 -9.90 21.20
CA HIS A 165 -12.77 -9.20 22.44
C HIS A 165 -11.70 -9.60 23.46
N GLY A 166 -10.98 -8.62 24.01
CA GLY A 166 -10.05 -8.79 25.11
C GLY A 166 -10.47 -7.95 26.32
N THR A 167 -9.75 -8.13 27.43
CA THR A 167 -9.98 -7.38 28.69
C THR A 167 -9.89 -5.87 28.51
N LEU A 168 -9.06 -5.39 27.58
CA LEU A 168 -8.85 -3.98 27.28
C LEU A 168 -9.67 -3.48 26.08
N GLY A 169 -10.66 -4.25 25.62
CA GLY A 169 -11.52 -3.92 24.49
C GLY A 169 -11.25 -4.76 23.24
N LYS A 170 -11.65 -4.24 22.08
CA LYS A 170 -11.53 -4.95 20.80
C LYS A 170 -10.09 -4.91 20.27
N LYS A 171 -9.60 -6.07 19.87
CA LYS A 171 -8.31 -6.27 19.21
C LYS A 171 -8.51 -6.55 17.74
N TYR A 172 -7.81 -5.81 16.89
CA TYR A 172 -7.86 -5.97 15.44
C TYR A 172 -6.52 -6.48 14.91
N ARG A 173 -6.58 -7.39 13.93
CA ARG A 173 -5.42 -7.90 13.19
C ARG A 173 -5.82 -8.33 11.79
N PHE A 174 -4.85 -8.40 10.86
CA PHE A 174 -5.08 -9.08 9.59
C PHE A 174 -5.10 -10.59 9.76
N THR A 175 -5.93 -11.28 8.98
CA THR A 175 -5.96 -12.75 8.95
C THR A 175 -4.87 -13.29 8.01
N LYS A 176 -4.69 -14.62 8.00
CA LYS A 176 -3.82 -15.30 7.03
C LYS A 176 -4.40 -15.36 5.61
N ARG A 177 -5.64 -14.91 5.40
CA ARG A 177 -6.33 -14.94 4.08
C ARG A 177 -5.59 -14.11 3.02
N PHE A 178 -4.89 -13.07 3.46
CA PHE A 178 -4.00 -12.28 2.63
C PHE A 178 -2.64 -12.26 3.33
N GLU A 179 -1.67 -13.03 2.83
CA GLU A 179 -0.36 -13.06 3.48
C GLU A 179 0.34 -11.73 3.20
N TRP A 180 0.37 -10.89 4.21
CA TRP A 180 1.22 -9.72 4.22
C TRP A 180 2.66 -10.22 4.29
N LEU A 181 3.46 -9.91 3.28
CA LEU A 181 4.83 -10.42 3.10
C LEU A 181 5.81 -10.01 4.21
N TYR A 182 5.37 -9.23 5.21
CA TYR A 182 6.25 -8.71 6.24
C TYR A 182 5.59 -8.68 7.62
N ASP A 183 6.04 -9.60 8.47
CA ASP A 183 5.89 -9.49 9.92
C ASP A 183 7.14 -8.79 10.48
N TYR A 184 6.99 -7.53 10.91
CA TYR A 184 8.08 -6.78 11.52
C TYR A 184 8.61 -7.43 12.81
N ARG A 185 7.82 -8.33 13.43
CA ARG A 185 8.19 -9.08 14.63
C ARG A 185 9.03 -10.31 14.29
N ALA A 186 8.91 -10.84 13.08
CA ALA A 186 9.66 -12.00 12.61
C ALA A 186 11.07 -11.64 12.10
N ARG A 187 11.77 -10.71 12.75
CA ARG A 187 13.23 -10.60 12.61
C ARG A 187 13.88 -11.87 13.17
N LYS A 188 13.80 -12.99 12.42
CA LYS A 188 14.85 -14.01 12.51
C LYS A 188 16.16 -13.28 12.23
N LYS A 189 17.15 -13.50 13.08
CA LYS A 189 18.54 -13.12 12.86
C LYS A 189 18.98 -13.69 11.50
N CYS A 190 18.71 -13.01 10.40
CA CYS A 190 19.51 -13.16 9.20
C CYS A 190 20.83 -12.47 9.52
N SER A 191 21.68 -13.17 10.27
CA SER A 191 23.11 -12.94 10.24
C SER A 191 23.54 -13.21 8.80
N VAL A 192 23.56 -12.17 7.98
CA VAL A 192 24.35 -12.18 6.77
C VAL A 192 25.76 -12.42 7.26
N LYS A 193 26.25 -13.66 7.09
CA LYS A 193 27.68 -13.92 7.20
C LYS A 193 28.30 -13.15 6.04
N ILE A 194 28.79 -11.95 6.32
CA ILE A 194 29.68 -11.25 5.43
C ILE A 194 30.93 -12.13 5.39
N ASN A 195 31.07 -12.93 4.33
CA ASN A 195 32.33 -13.58 4.03
C ASN A 195 33.26 -12.47 3.54
N ASP A 196 33.90 -11.77 4.46
CA ASP A 196 35.10 -10.98 4.17
C ASP A 196 36.22 -11.95 3.82
N ARG A 197 36.30 -12.30 2.54
CA ARG A 197 37.52 -12.79 1.91
C ARG A 197 37.92 -11.80 0.83
N SER A 198 38.37 -10.63 1.26
CA SER A 198 39.24 -9.81 0.43
C SER A 198 40.65 -10.42 0.47
N PRO A 199 41.28 -10.73 -0.67
CA PRO A 199 42.68 -11.14 -0.68
C PRO A 199 43.56 -9.94 -0.27
N ILE A 200 44.41 -10.16 0.74
CA ILE A 200 45.51 -9.26 1.07
C ILE A 200 46.51 -9.39 -0.08
N MET A 201 46.62 -8.36 -0.92
CA MET A 201 47.75 -8.21 -1.83
C MET A 201 48.94 -7.73 -1.00
N VAL A 202 49.87 -8.63 -0.70
CA VAL A 202 51.19 -8.28 -0.16
C VAL A 202 52.06 -7.95 -1.37
N GLY A 203 52.64 -6.75 -1.37
CA GLY A 203 53.61 -6.29 -2.37
C GLY A 203 55.01 -6.84 -2.14
#